data_AF-A0A1L9T9W4-F1
#
_entry.id   AF-A0A1L9T9W4-F1
#
_cell.length_a   1.000
_cell.length_b   1.000
_cell.length_c   1.000
_cell.angle_alpha   90.00
_cell.angle_beta   90.00
_cell.angle_gamma   90.00
#
_symmetry.space_group_name_H-M   'P 1'
#
loop_
_entity.id
_entity.type
_entity.pdbx_description
1 polymer ?
#
loop_
_entity_poly.entity_id
_entity_poly.type
_entity_poly.pdbx_seq_one_letter_code
_entity_poly.pdbx_strand_id
1 'polypeptide(L)'
;MTPPQPISLTQSTRTTPHKMQALYPDGRAMPVPNVFDPHILTRAQEFLHTHGGFPESQEFSADLLLKLGSMMAELDLHRERVQELASENTHLRQDNANIRAYLDSNLMTGMPIAPSGGDLSSIQRPPTDTTGKSWDRIVMDLI
;
A
#
# COMPACT_ATOMS: atom_id res chain seq x y z
N MET A 1 -69.50 6.55 16.78
CA MET A 1 -69.05 5.86 15.55
C MET A 1 -67.64 6.32 15.27
N THR A 2 -66.67 5.46 15.57
CA THR A 2 -65.22 5.66 15.43
C THR A 2 -64.77 5.16 14.06
N PRO A 3 -63.98 5.92 13.28
CA PRO A 3 -63.32 5.40 12.10
C PRO A 3 -62.03 4.63 12.47
N PRO A 4 -61.65 3.58 11.71
CA PRO A 4 -60.49 2.74 11.98
C PRO A 4 -59.18 3.40 11.56
N GLN A 5 -58.10 3.12 12.29
CA GLN A 5 -56.73 3.46 11.91
C GLN A 5 -56.16 2.43 10.93
N PRO A 6 -55.38 2.85 9.91
CA PRO A 6 -54.52 1.95 9.16
C PRO A 6 -53.07 1.95 9.68
N ILE A 7 -52.72 0.76 10.17
CA ILE A 7 -51.45 0.01 10.17
C ILE A 7 -50.25 0.67 9.45
N SER A 8 -49.14 0.72 10.19
CA SER A 8 -47.79 1.09 9.79
C SER A 8 -47.26 0.31 8.57
N LEU A 9 -46.67 1.01 7.60
CA LEU A 9 -45.74 0.42 6.64
C LEU A 9 -44.36 1.07 6.83
N THR A 10 -43.46 0.27 7.37
CA THR A 10 -42.02 0.49 7.40
C THR A 10 -41.49 0.55 5.96
N GLN A 11 -40.78 1.62 5.58
CA GLN A 11 -39.80 1.61 4.49
C GLN A 11 -39.07 2.95 4.36
N SER A 12 -37.80 2.97 4.79
CA SER A 12 -36.68 3.55 4.03
C SER A 12 -35.48 3.62 4.96
N THR A 13 -34.79 2.48 5.07
CA THR A 13 -33.41 2.46 5.50
C THR A 13 -32.61 3.30 4.54
N ARG A 14 -32.25 4.49 5.02
CA ARG A 14 -31.28 5.42 4.43
C ARG A 14 -29.97 4.66 4.17
N THR A 15 -29.79 4.17 2.94
CA THR A 15 -28.51 3.63 2.50
C THR A 15 -27.58 4.79 2.25
N THR A 16 -26.73 5.09 3.22
CA THR A 16 -25.53 5.91 3.06
C THR A 16 -24.73 5.38 1.86
N PRO A 17 -24.32 6.20 0.89
CA PRO A 17 -23.37 5.75 -0.10
C PRO A 17 -22.04 5.53 0.62
N HIS A 18 -21.66 4.26 0.73
CA HIS A 18 -20.31 3.86 1.11
C HIS A 18 -19.35 4.46 0.09
N LYS A 19 -18.71 5.56 0.48
CA LYS A 19 -17.46 6.01 -0.12
C LYS A 19 -16.48 4.87 0.09
N MET A 20 -16.28 4.05 -0.94
CA MET A 20 -15.18 3.08 -0.98
C MET A 20 -13.88 3.87 -0.96
N GLN A 21 -13.40 4.19 0.24
CA GLN A 21 -12.01 4.54 0.44
C GLN A 21 -11.22 3.28 0.10
N ALA A 22 -10.46 3.35 -0.99
CA ALA A 22 -9.48 2.33 -1.34
C ALA A 22 -8.44 2.29 -0.21
N LEU A 23 -8.66 1.40 0.75
CA LEU A 23 -7.75 1.12 1.85
C LEU A 23 -6.62 0.26 1.28
N TYR A 24 -5.47 0.88 1.01
CA TYR A 24 -4.25 0.16 0.63
C TYR A 24 -3.59 -0.47 1.87
N PRO A 25 -2.76 -1.53 1.70
CA PRO A 25 -2.29 -2.39 2.80
C PRO A 25 -1.39 -1.71 3.85
N ASP A 26 -1.04 -0.44 3.69
CA ASP A 26 -0.06 0.27 4.53
C ASP A 26 -0.70 1.25 5.54
N GLY A 27 -2.04 1.31 5.63
CA GLY A 27 -2.76 2.07 6.66
C GLY A 27 -2.56 3.60 6.67
N ARG A 28 -1.67 4.15 5.84
CA ARG A 28 -1.49 5.59 5.67
C ARG A 28 -2.57 6.15 4.75
N ALA A 29 -3.37 7.06 5.31
CA ALA A 29 -4.21 7.95 4.51
C ALA A 29 -3.29 8.77 3.60
N MET A 30 -3.53 8.73 2.30
CA MET A 30 -2.84 9.62 1.37
C MET A 30 -3.10 11.07 1.79
N PRO A 31 -2.08 11.95 1.80
CA PRO A 31 -2.33 13.37 1.86
C PRO A 31 -3.21 13.70 0.66
N VAL A 32 -4.48 14.00 0.92
CA VAL A 32 -5.39 14.43 -0.14
C VAL A 32 -4.79 15.72 -0.70
N PRO A 33 -4.48 15.78 -2.01
CA PRO A 33 -3.99 17.00 -2.62
C PRO A 33 -4.95 18.13 -2.26
N ASN A 34 -4.44 19.23 -1.73
CA ASN A 34 -5.29 20.34 -1.33
C ASN A 34 -5.86 21.00 -2.60
N VAL A 35 -7.04 20.54 -3.03
CA VAL A 35 -7.70 20.91 -4.29
C VAL A 35 -7.99 22.42 -4.38
N PHE A 36 -7.87 23.14 -3.27
CA PHE A 36 -8.11 24.58 -3.16
C PHE A 36 -6.82 25.43 -3.10
N ASP A 37 -5.65 24.86 -3.38
CA ASP A 37 -4.42 25.67 -3.47
C ASP A 37 -4.48 26.58 -4.72
N PRO A 38 -4.45 27.92 -4.55
CA PRO A 38 -4.52 28.87 -5.67
C PRO A 38 -3.34 28.73 -6.66
N HIS A 39 -2.23 28.11 -6.24
CA HIS A 39 -1.08 27.86 -7.11
C HIS A 39 -1.34 26.73 -8.12
N ILE A 40 -2.30 25.83 -7.85
CA ILE A 40 -2.64 24.70 -8.74
C ILE A 40 -3.16 25.20 -10.09
N LEU A 41 -4.01 26.22 -10.08
CA LEU A 41 -4.57 26.82 -11.30
C LEU A 41 -3.48 27.47 -12.15
N THR A 42 -2.63 28.27 -11.52
CA THR A 42 -1.54 29.00 -12.19
C THR A 42 -0.57 28.01 -12.83
N ARG A 43 -0.17 26.97 -12.08
CA ARG A 43 0.73 25.91 -12.58
C ARG A 43 0.12 25.13 -13.73
N ALA A 44 -1.17 24.76 -13.65
CA ALA A 44 -1.87 24.06 -14.72
C ALA A 44 -1.97 24.91 -15.99
N GLN A 45 -2.23 26.21 -15.84
CA GLN A 45 -2.29 27.16 -16.95
C GLN A 45 -0.92 27.32 -17.62
N GLU A 46 0.13 27.55 -16.84
CA GLU A 46 1.51 27.64 -17.33
C GLU A 46 1.93 26.36 -18.05
N PHE A 47 1.57 25.19 -17.51
CA PHE A 47 1.82 23.91 -18.14
C PHE A 47 1.16 23.81 -19.53
N LEU A 48 -0.10 24.22 -19.66
CA LEU A 48 -0.81 24.20 -20.95
C LEU A 48 -0.23 25.20 -21.95
N HIS A 49 0.17 26.40 -21.52
CA HIS A 49 0.84 27.34 -22.41
C HIS A 49 2.21 26.84 -22.88
N THR A 50 2.98 26.22 -21.98
CA THR A 50 4.35 25.77 -22.28
C THR A 50 4.37 24.49 -23.12
N HIS A 51 3.45 23.56 -22.86
CA HIS A 51 3.49 22.20 -23.44
C HIS A 51 2.28 21.83 -24.30
N GLY A 52 1.20 22.62 -24.25
CA GLY A 52 -0.04 22.31 -24.95
C GLY A 52 -0.09 22.77 -26.42
N GLY A 53 0.84 23.62 -26.85
CA GLY A 53 0.87 24.16 -28.22
C GLY A 53 -0.31 25.07 -28.55
N PHE A 54 -0.94 25.65 -27.53
CA PHE A 54 -2.06 26.57 -27.67
C PHE A 54 -1.56 28.00 -27.96
N PRO A 55 -2.36 28.84 -28.65
CA PRO A 55 -2.08 30.27 -28.76
C PRO A 55 -1.95 30.94 -27.39
N GLU A 56 -1.12 31.98 -27.27
CA GLU A 56 -0.93 32.72 -26.00
C GLU A 56 -2.23 33.35 -25.46
N SER A 57 -3.18 33.65 -26.34
CA SER A 57 -4.49 34.21 -25.97
C SER A 57 -5.54 33.14 -25.62
N GLN A 58 -5.18 31.87 -25.59
CA GLN A 58 -6.12 30.80 -25.27
C GLN A 58 -6.50 30.85 -23.79
N GLU A 59 -7.76 31.13 -23.51
CA GLU A 59 -8.33 30.98 -22.17
C GLU A 59 -8.79 29.54 -21.94
N PHE A 60 -8.57 29.03 -20.72
CA PHE A 60 -8.96 27.69 -20.29
C PHE A 60 -10.02 27.76 -19.21
N SER A 61 -10.93 26.80 -19.19
CA SER A 61 -11.96 26.74 -18.15
C SER A 61 -11.34 26.42 -16.78
N ALA A 62 -11.89 27.03 -15.72
CA ALA A 62 -11.43 26.79 -14.35
C ALA A 62 -11.51 25.31 -13.97
N ASP A 63 -12.57 24.59 -14.39
CA ASP A 63 -12.74 23.16 -14.12
C ASP A 63 -11.62 22.31 -14.74
N LEU A 64 -11.21 22.64 -15.97
CA LEU A 64 -10.10 21.95 -16.64
C LEU A 64 -8.80 22.18 -15.88
N LEU A 65 -8.52 23.44 -15.51
CA LEU A 65 -7.31 23.81 -14.79
C LEU A 65 -7.26 23.15 -13.41
N LEU A 66 -8.37 23.10 -12.68
CA LEU A 66 -8.48 22.40 -11.39
C LEU A 66 -8.22 20.90 -11.56
N LYS A 67 -8.85 20.27 -12.57
CA LYS A 67 -8.70 18.84 -12.80
C LYS A 67 -7.26 18.50 -13.20
N LEU A 68 -6.66 19.27 -14.09
CA LEU A 68 -5.28 19.09 -14.52
C LEU A 68 -4.32 19.27 -13.36
N GLY A 69 -4.43 20.37 -12.63
CA GLY A 69 -3.55 20.64 -11.51
C GLY A 69 -3.69 19.60 -10.38
N SER A 70 -4.90 19.07 -10.15
CA SER A 70 -5.09 17.93 -9.23
C SER A 70 -4.37 16.67 -9.71
N MET A 71 -4.43 16.34 -11.01
CA MET A 71 -3.68 15.20 -11.56
C MET A 71 -2.17 15.41 -11.50
N MET A 72 -1.69 16.65 -11.71
CA MET A 72 -0.27 16.98 -11.56
C MET A 72 0.20 16.77 -10.12
N ALA A 73 -0.57 17.22 -9.13
CA ALA A 73 -0.25 17.01 -7.72
C ALA A 73 -0.26 15.52 -7.34
N GLU A 74 -1.20 14.74 -7.88
CA GLU A 74 -1.26 13.30 -7.67
C GLU A 74 -0.03 12.58 -8.29
N LEU A 75 0.40 12.99 -9.48
CA LEU A 75 1.62 12.47 -10.12
C LEU A 75 2.87 12.79 -9.32
N ASP A 76 2.99 14.02 -8.78
CA ASP A 76 4.12 14.42 -7.95
C ASP A 76 4.21 13.55 -6.69
N LEU A 77 3.07 13.31 -6.02
CA LEU A 77 2.99 12.43 -4.85
C LEU A 77 3.41 10.99 -5.18
N HIS A 78 2.94 10.45 -6.32
CA HIS A 78 3.34 9.11 -6.75
C HIS A 78 4.84 9.04 -7.08
N ARG A 79 5.39 10.08 -7.70
CA ARG A 79 6.82 10.15 -8.01
C ARG A 79 7.68 10.13 -6.75
N GLU A 80 7.31 10.91 -5.74
CA GLU A 80 7.98 10.91 -4.43
C GLU A 80 7.96 9.51 -3.80
N ARG A 81 6.80 8.84 -3.81
CA ARG A 81 6.68 7.49 -3.23
C ARG A 81 7.50 6.45 -3.98
N VAL A 82 7.53 6.50 -5.31
CA VAL A 82 8.38 5.60 -6.11
C VAL A 82 9.86 5.84 -5.82
N GLN A 83 10.26 7.10 -5.65
CA GLN A 83 11.64 7.44 -5.32
C GLN A 83 12.04 6.95 -3.92
N GLU A 84 11.16 7.09 -2.92
CA GLU A 84 11.34 6.54 -1.58
C GLU A 84 11.50 5.02 -1.60
N LEU A 85 10.60 4.31 -2.30
CA LEU A 85 10.69 2.85 -2.42
C LEU A 85 11.95 2.40 -3.15
N ALA A 86 12.41 3.16 -4.15
CA ALA A 86 13.64 2.85 -4.88
C ALA A 86 14.88 3.01 -3.99
N SER A 87 14.92 4.04 -3.13
CA SER A 87 16.04 4.25 -2.20
C SER A 87 16.05 3.18 -1.11
N GLU A 88 14.89 2.83 -0.55
CA GLU A 88 14.74 1.75 0.42
C GLU A 88 15.15 0.39 -0.17
N ASN A 89 14.69 0.07 -1.39
CA ASN A 89 15.07 -1.18 -2.04
C ASN A 89 16.59 -1.27 -2.27
N THR A 90 17.22 -0.16 -2.66
CA THR A 90 18.68 -0.11 -2.84
C THR A 90 19.40 -0.37 -1.52
N HIS A 91 18.93 0.24 -0.42
CA HIS A 91 19.47 0.02 0.91
C HIS A 91 19.33 -1.44 1.36
N LEU A 92 18.14 -2.03 1.21
CA LEU A 92 17.90 -3.44 1.55
C LEU A 92 18.74 -4.40 0.72
N ARG A 93 19.00 -4.10 -0.56
CA ARG A 93 19.89 -4.91 -1.40
C ARG A 93 21.32 -4.86 -0.91
N GLN A 94 21.78 -3.70 -0.44
CA GLN A 94 23.11 -3.56 0.17
C GLN A 94 23.21 -4.37 1.46
N ASP A 95 22.22 -4.26 2.34
CA ASP A 95 22.20 -5.01 3.60
C ASP A 95 22.16 -6.52 3.37
N ASN A 96 21.35 -6.98 2.41
CA ASN A 96 21.33 -8.39 2.02
C ASN A 96 22.69 -8.87 1.47
N ALA A 97 23.38 -8.04 0.69
CA ALA A 97 24.73 -8.37 0.21
C ALA A 97 25.73 -8.45 1.37
N ASN A 98 25.65 -7.52 2.33
CA ASN A 98 26.50 -7.51 3.52
C ASN A 98 26.28 -8.75 4.39
N ILE A 99 25.02 -9.14 4.63
CA ILE A 99 24.66 -10.33 5.41
C ILE A 99 25.20 -11.59 4.71
N ARG A 100 25.02 -11.69 3.39
CA ARG A 100 25.56 -12.82 2.62
C ARG A 100 27.08 -12.91 2.72
N ALA A 101 27.78 -11.79 2.54
CA ALA A 101 29.23 -11.75 2.71
C ALA A 101 29.68 -12.14 4.13
N TYR A 102 28.96 -11.68 5.16
CA TYR A 102 29.22 -12.07 6.54
C TYR A 102 29.03 -13.58 6.74
N LEU A 103 27.91 -14.15 6.26
CA LEU A 103 27.66 -15.58 6.37
C LEU A 103 28.71 -16.40 5.62
N ASP A 104 29.04 -16.02 4.38
CA ASP A 104 30.06 -16.71 3.57
C ASP A 104 31.43 -16.67 4.26
N SER A 105 31.81 -15.53 4.85
CA SER A 105 33.08 -15.41 5.58
C SER A 105 33.13 -16.28 6.85
N ASN A 106 32.04 -16.36 7.61
CA ASN A 106 31.97 -17.20 8.81
C ASN A 106 31.86 -18.70 8.49
N LEU A 107 31.17 -19.06 7.40
CA LEU A 107 31.10 -20.43 6.91
C LEU A 107 32.45 -20.92 6.38
N MET A 108 33.22 -20.05 5.72
CA MET A 108 34.55 -20.37 5.20
C MET A 108 35.64 -20.42 6.31
N THR A 109 35.38 -19.85 7.49
CA THR A 109 36.30 -19.88 8.65
C THR A 109 36.13 -21.13 9.52
N GLY A 110 35.29 -22.10 9.12
CA GLY A 110 35.45 -23.49 9.54
C GLY A 110 35.28 -23.77 11.04
N MET A 111 34.25 -23.25 11.68
CA MET A 111 33.79 -23.80 12.97
C MET A 111 32.28 -24.03 12.91
N PRO A 112 31.83 -25.29 12.69
CA PRO A 112 30.45 -25.63 13.01
C PRO A 112 30.32 -25.50 14.52
N ILE A 113 29.53 -24.53 15.00
CA ILE A 113 28.99 -24.58 16.35
C ILE A 113 27.88 -25.65 16.34
N ALA A 114 28.27 -26.90 16.10
CA ALA A 114 27.48 -28.04 16.49
C ALA A 114 27.88 -28.34 17.94
N PRO A 115 26.96 -28.34 18.92
CA PRO A 115 27.27 -28.92 20.21
C PRO A 115 27.64 -30.40 19.97
N SER A 116 28.84 -30.77 20.36
CA SER A 116 29.33 -32.14 20.36
C SER A 116 28.32 -33.08 21.04
N GLY A 117 27.91 -34.13 20.34
CA GLY A 117 27.34 -35.33 20.93
C GLY A 117 25.89 -35.24 21.40
N GLY A 118 24.95 -35.53 20.51
CA GLY A 118 23.60 -35.94 20.87
C GLY A 118 23.04 -36.83 19.76
N ASP A 119 22.84 -38.11 20.06
CA ASP A 119 22.18 -39.08 19.18
C ASP A 119 20.88 -38.51 18.60
N LEU A 120 20.84 -38.25 17.29
CA LEU A 120 19.63 -37.83 16.57
C LEU A 120 18.78 -39.02 16.12
N SER A 121 18.92 -40.18 16.75
CA SER A 121 18.07 -41.34 16.50
C SER A 121 16.79 -41.26 17.35
N SER A 122 15.94 -40.25 17.11
CA SER A 122 14.48 -40.27 17.36
C SER A 122 13.88 -38.85 17.26
N ILE A 123 14.03 -38.18 16.12
CA ILE A 123 13.07 -37.13 15.75
C ILE A 123 12.05 -37.80 14.84
N GLN A 124 10.94 -38.25 15.42
CA GLN A 124 9.77 -38.64 14.64
C GLN A 124 9.34 -37.42 13.83
N ARG A 125 9.61 -37.44 12.52
CA ARG A 125 9.10 -36.45 11.58
C ARG A 125 7.57 -36.48 11.66
N PRO A 126 6.89 -35.39 12.07
CA PRO A 126 5.44 -35.34 12.01
C PRO A 126 4.98 -35.52 10.55
N PRO A 127 3.87 -36.21 10.31
CA PRO A 127 3.37 -36.46 8.96
C PRO A 127 3.20 -35.14 8.19
N THR A 128 3.80 -35.10 7.00
CA THR A 128 4.02 -33.90 6.18
C THR A 128 2.75 -33.38 5.50
N ASP A 129 1.56 -33.78 5.94
CA ASP A 129 0.31 -33.32 5.34
C ASP A 129 -0.20 -32.06 6.05
N THR A 130 0.30 -30.92 5.58
CA THR A 130 -0.13 -29.58 6.02
C THR A 130 -1.20 -29.00 5.09
N THR A 131 -1.79 -29.80 4.19
CA THR A 131 -2.79 -29.33 3.24
C THR A 131 -4.04 -28.89 4.01
N GLY A 132 -4.25 -27.56 4.10
CA GLY A 132 -5.43 -26.97 4.76
C GLY A 132 -5.30 -26.69 6.26
N LYS A 133 -4.11 -26.81 6.87
CA LYS A 133 -3.89 -26.42 8.28
C LYS A 133 -3.48 -24.93 8.38
N SER A 134 -4.06 -24.21 9.34
CA SER A 134 -3.58 -22.88 9.74
C SER A 134 -2.26 -22.97 10.51
N TRP A 135 -1.43 -21.93 10.45
CA TRP A 135 -0.15 -21.85 11.16
C TRP A 135 -0.28 -22.11 12.67
N ASP A 136 -1.37 -21.65 13.26
CA ASP A 136 -1.69 -21.86 14.68
C ASP A 136 -1.76 -23.36 15.07
N ARG A 137 -2.35 -24.19 14.21
CA ARG A 137 -2.41 -25.65 14.41
C ARG A 137 -1.07 -26.34 14.20
N ILE A 138 -0.26 -25.86 13.25
CA ILE A 138 1.06 -26.46 12.95
C ILE A 138 2.01 -26.23 14.14
N VAL A 139 1.94 -25.07 14.78
CA VAL A 139 2.75 -24.75 15.96
C VAL A 139 2.32 -25.58 17.19
N MET A 140 1.02 -25.77 17.39
CA MET A 140 0.52 -26.61 18.50
C MET A 140 0.87 -28.09 18.35
N ASP A 141 0.92 -28.63 17.13
CA ASP A 141 1.29 -30.04 16.90
C ASP A 141 2.79 -30.31 17.19
N LEU A 142 3.62 -29.28 17.43
CA LEU A 142 5.08 -29.37 17.62
C LEU A 142 5.56 -29.28 19.08
N ILE A 143 4.68 -28.92 20.03
CA ILE A 143 4.97 -28.79 21.47
C ILE A 143 4.38 -29.95 22.27
#